data_AF-A0A812RTZ0-F1
#
_entry.id   AF-A0A812RTZ0-F1
#
_cell.length_a   1.000
_cell.length_b   1.000
_cell.length_c   1.000
_cell.angle_alpha   90.00
_cell.angle_beta   90.00
_cell.angle_gamma   90.00
#
_symmetry.space_group_name_H-M   'P 1'
#
loop_
_entity.id
_entity.type
_entity.pdbx_description
1 polymer ?
#
loop_
_entity_poly.entity_id
_entity_poly.type
_entity_poly.pdbx_seq_one_letter_code
_entity_poly.pdbx_strand_id
1 'polypeptide(L)'
;MLEKDLLPNVADPETRVFYLKMRADYYRYIAEFHPERDDCAEKARWTSQEASAACQECLPATHPTRLGMAVSQAVFHYEILGQTSAAVQMAKQAFDDALAELDGVPEEHYKDVVLIMSLLRDNLALWTTDMQS
;
A
#
# COMPACT_ATOMS: atom_id res chain seq x y z
N MET A 1 12.31 -4.65 -23.96
CA MET A 1 13.56 -5.42 -23.76
C MET A 1 13.90 -5.50 -22.27
N LEU A 2 12.92 -5.82 -21.41
CA LEU A 2 13.06 -5.85 -19.94
C LEU A 2 12.46 -7.14 -19.31
N GLU A 3 11.77 -7.97 -20.10
CA GLU A 3 10.99 -9.08 -19.56
C GLU A 3 11.70 -10.44 -19.57
N LYS A 4 12.83 -10.59 -20.26
CA LYS A 4 13.38 -11.92 -20.55
C LYS A 4 14.65 -12.34 -19.82
N ASP A 5 15.37 -11.43 -19.16
CA ASP A 5 16.71 -11.76 -18.64
C ASP A 5 16.90 -11.57 -17.13
N LEU A 6 15.93 -11.01 -16.39
CA LEU A 6 16.08 -10.76 -14.95
C LEU A 6 15.22 -11.65 -14.05
N LEU A 7 14.35 -12.49 -14.62
CA LEU A 7 13.36 -13.26 -13.86
C LEU A 7 13.81 -14.60 -13.23
N PRO A 8 14.99 -15.23 -13.47
CA PRO A 8 15.29 -16.48 -12.79
C PRO A 8 16.21 -16.38 -11.56
N ASN A 9 16.72 -15.20 -11.16
CA ASN A 9 17.77 -15.21 -10.12
C ASN A 9 17.85 -13.97 -9.21
N VAL A 10 16.71 -13.39 -8.83
CA VAL A 10 16.68 -12.32 -7.83
C VAL A 10 16.06 -12.87 -6.54
N ALA A 11 16.90 -13.52 -5.75
CA ALA A 11 16.58 -14.01 -4.41
C ALA A 11 16.48 -12.87 -3.36
N ASP A 12 16.57 -11.61 -3.80
CA ASP A 12 16.66 -10.46 -2.92
C ASP A 12 15.32 -9.71 -2.80
N PRO A 13 14.68 -9.75 -1.62
CA PRO A 13 13.35 -9.18 -1.38
C PRO A 13 13.29 -7.66 -1.61
N GLU A 14 14.39 -6.95 -1.38
CA GLU A 14 14.50 -5.49 -1.54
C GLU A 14 14.43 -5.08 -3.02
N THR A 15 15.09 -5.85 -3.89
CA THR A 15 15.03 -5.68 -5.35
C THR A 15 13.62 -5.94 -5.91
N ARG A 16 12.86 -6.87 -5.31
CA ARG A 16 11.46 -7.15 -5.68
C ARG A 16 10.55 -5.95 -5.37
N VAL A 17 10.71 -5.33 -4.20
CA VAL A 17 9.99 -4.11 -3.82
C VAL A 17 10.35 -2.95 -4.74
N PHE A 18 11.63 -2.79 -5.09
CA PHE A 18 12.07 -1.76 -6.04
C PHE A 18 11.40 -1.94 -7.42
N TYR A 19 11.34 -3.17 -7.92
CA TYR A 19 10.67 -3.49 -9.18
C TYR A 19 9.16 -3.23 -9.13
N LEU A 20 8.51 -3.58 -8.02
CA LEU A 20 7.09 -3.31 -7.79
C LEU A 20 6.81 -1.81 -7.74
N LYS A 21 7.68 -1.02 -7.11
CA LYS A 21 7.59 0.45 -7.10
C LYS A 21 7.71 1.03 -8.51
N MET A 22 8.68 0.56 -9.30
CA MET A 22 8.79 0.94 -10.72
C MET A 22 7.57 0.52 -11.54
N ARG A 23 6.99 -0.65 -11.28
CA ARG A 23 5.74 -1.10 -11.92
C ARG A 23 4.57 -0.21 -11.53
N ALA A 24 4.46 0.21 -10.26
CA ALA A 24 3.42 1.10 -9.77
C ALA A 24 3.51 2.49 -10.45
N ASP A 25 4.70 3.07 -10.57
CA ASP A 25 4.91 4.33 -11.31
C ASP A 25 4.57 4.20 -12.80
N TYR A 26 4.90 3.04 -13.40
CA TYR A 26 4.54 2.75 -14.79
C TYR A 26 3.02 2.65 -14.99
N TYR A 27 2.30 1.94 -14.11
CA TYR A 27 0.84 1.85 -14.18
C TYR A 27 0.16 3.17 -13.86
N ARG A 28 0.71 3.98 -12.94
CA ARG A 28 0.23 5.35 -12.69
C ARG A 28 0.33 6.21 -13.94
N TYR A 29 1.46 6.13 -14.65
CA TYR A 29 1.64 6.82 -15.94
C TYR A 29 0.64 6.34 -16.99
N ILE A 30 0.35 5.04 -17.08
CA ILE A 30 -0.67 4.52 -18.01
C ILE A 30 -2.07 5.00 -17.62
N ALA A 31 -2.42 4.99 -16.34
CA ALA A 31 -3.72 5.43 -15.84
C ALA A 31 -3.97 6.94 -16.04
N GLU A 32 -2.91 7.77 -16.04
CA GLU A 32 -3.01 9.20 -16.38
C GLU A 32 -3.34 9.44 -17.87
N PHE A 33 -3.03 8.49 -18.76
CA PHE A 33 -3.16 8.66 -20.21
C PHE A 33 -4.22 7.77 -20.89
N HIS A 34 -4.70 6.69 -20.25
CA HIS A 34 -5.68 5.78 -20.83
C HIS A 34 -7.04 5.79 -20.07
N PRO A 35 -8.17 6.08 -20.75
CA PRO A 35 -9.49 6.25 -20.13
C PRO A 35 -10.27 4.94 -19.84
N GLU A 36 -9.65 3.77 -19.95
CA GLU A 36 -10.29 2.47 -19.69
C GLU A 36 -10.31 2.18 -18.17
N ARG A 37 -11.29 2.78 -17.48
CA ARG A 37 -11.40 2.81 -16.01
C ARG A 37 -11.69 1.44 -15.36
N ASP A 38 -12.36 0.52 -16.06
CA ASP A 38 -12.83 -0.74 -15.45
C ASP A 38 -11.74 -1.83 -15.41
N ASP A 39 -11.01 -2.07 -16.50
CA ASP A 39 -9.87 -3.01 -16.52
C ASP A 39 -8.69 -2.52 -15.66
N CYS A 40 -8.54 -1.20 -15.52
CA CYS A 40 -7.51 -0.61 -14.67
C CYS A 40 -7.77 -0.84 -13.18
N ALA A 41 -9.03 -0.81 -12.74
CA ALA A 41 -9.37 -1.06 -11.34
C ALA A 41 -9.04 -2.51 -10.92
N GLU A 42 -9.29 -3.48 -11.80
CA GLU A 42 -8.98 -4.88 -11.53
C GLU A 42 -7.46 -5.15 -11.54
N LYS A 43 -6.73 -4.56 -12.48
CA LYS A 43 -5.25 -4.62 -12.52
C LYS A 43 -4.60 -3.88 -11.35
N ALA A 44 -5.16 -2.75 -10.93
CA ALA A 44 -4.71 -2.03 -9.75
C ALA A 44 -4.92 -2.86 -8.49
N ARG A 45 -6.07 -3.54 -8.36
CA ARG A 45 -6.33 -4.48 -7.26
C ARG A 45 -5.30 -5.61 -7.24
N TRP A 46 -5.06 -6.27 -8.38
CA TRP A 46 -4.09 -7.36 -8.47
C TRP A 46 -2.68 -6.88 -8.12
N THR A 47 -2.24 -5.76 -8.70
CA THR A 47 -0.90 -5.22 -8.45
C THR A 47 -0.74 -4.76 -7.00
N SER A 48 -1.77 -4.18 -6.40
CA SER A 48 -1.77 -3.76 -5.00
C SER A 48 -1.72 -4.97 -4.05
N GLN A 49 -2.43 -6.06 -4.37
CA GLN A 49 -2.34 -7.32 -3.62
C GLN A 49 -0.98 -7.99 -3.74
N GLU A 50 -0.39 -8.06 -4.94
CA GLU A 50 0.97 -8.59 -5.15
C GLU A 50 2.00 -7.74 -4.40
N ALA A 51 1.87 -6.41 -4.45
CA ALA A 51 2.77 -5.51 -3.75
C ALA A 51 2.62 -5.59 -2.23
N SER A 52 1.39 -5.74 -1.72
CA SER A 52 1.12 -5.93 -0.29
C SER A 52 1.71 -7.26 0.21
N ALA A 53 1.50 -8.36 -0.52
CA ALA A 53 2.09 -9.66 -0.20
C ALA A 53 3.63 -9.60 -0.22
N ALA A 54 4.22 -8.92 -1.22
CA ALA A 54 5.65 -8.70 -1.25
C ALA A 54 6.15 -7.84 -0.11
N CYS A 55 5.45 -6.77 0.26
CA CYS A 55 5.82 -5.97 1.42
C CYS A 55 5.74 -6.79 2.72
N GLN A 56 4.75 -7.67 2.88
CA GLN A 56 4.64 -8.54 4.06
C GLN A 56 5.80 -9.54 4.18
N GLU A 57 6.25 -10.10 3.06
CA GLU A 57 7.38 -11.06 3.05
C GLU A 57 8.75 -10.37 3.18
N CYS A 58 8.88 -9.14 2.66
CA CYS A 58 10.16 -8.48 2.45
C CYS A 58 10.48 -7.39 3.48
N LEU A 59 9.46 -6.77 4.08
CA LEU A 59 9.61 -5.55 4.87
C LEU A 59 8.94 -5.67 6.26
N PRO A 60 9.57 -5.10 7.31
CA PRO A 60 8.96 -5.03 8.64
C PRO A 60 7.68 -4.19 8.62
N ALA A 61 6.78 -4.41 9.58
CA ALA A 61 5.47 -3.75 9.65
C ALA A 61 5.60 -2.21 9.70
N THR A 62 6.73 -1.72 10.21
CA THR A 62 7.07 -0.31 10.31
C THR A 62 7.68 0.31 9.08
N HIS A 63 7.97 -0.45 8.03
CA HIS A 63 8.57 0.14 6.84
C HIS A 63 7.57 1.10 6.17
N PRO A 64 7.97 2.35 5.84
CA PRO A 64 7.08 3.34 5.23
C PRO A 64 6.36 2.82 3.98
N THR A 65 7.03 2.00 3.17
CA THR A 65 6.42 1.36 1.98
C THR A 65 5.32 0.38 2.36
N ARG A 66 5.51 -0.48 3.37
CA ARG A 66 4.49 -1.45 3.79
C ARG A 66 3.29 -0.76 4.40
N LEU A 67 3.52 0.25 5.23
CA LEU A 67 2.47 1.12 5.78
C LEU A 67 1.71 1.85 4.68
N GLY A 68 2.42 2.48 3.74
CA GLY A 68 1.82 3.15 2.59
C GLY A 68 0.95 2.21 1.74
N MET A 69 1.43 0.99 1.48
CA MET A 69 0.66 -0.03 0.77
C MET A 69 -0.63 -0.41 1.51
N ALA A 70 -0.58 -0.56 2.84
CA ALA A 70 -1.76 -0.84 3.64
C ALA A 70 -2.78 0.32 3.58
N VAL A 71 -2.32 1.58 3.60
CA VAL A 71 -3.18 2.76 3.41
C VAL A 71 -3.84 2.72 2.03
N SER A 72 -3.06 2.52 0.97
CA SER A 72 -3.58 2.47 -0.40
C SER A 72 -4.61 1.36 -0.59
N GLN A 73 -4.40 0.19 0.03
CA GLN A 73 -5.36 -0.90 0.00
C GLN A 73 -6.66 -0.54 0.75
N ALA A 74 -6.56 0.08 1.93
CA ALA A 74 -7.73 0.53 2.68
C ALA A 74 -8.54 1.59 1.91
N VAL A 75 -7.87 2.59 1.32
CA VAL A 75 -8.50 3.63 0.48
C VAL A 75 -9.20 2.99 -0.72
N PHE A 76 -8.58 2.00 -1.38
CA PHE A 76 -9.21 1.28 -2.49
C PHE A 76 -10.50 0.56 -2.05
N HIS A 77 -10.49 -0.11 -0.89
CA HIS A 77 -11.70 -0.73 -0.35
C HIS A 77 -12.80 0.29 -0.04
N TYR A 78 -12.44 1.49 0.41
CA TYR A 78 -13.39 2.57 0.70
C TYR A 78 -13.93 3.22 -0.58
N GLU A 79 -13.06 3.77 -1.42
CA GLU A 79 -13.46 4.59 -2.59
C GLU A 79 -13.95 3.76 -3.78
N ILE A 80 -13.35 2.58 -4.02
CA ILE A 80 -13.65 1.77 -5.22
C ILE A 80 -14.67 0.68 -4.93
N LEU A 81 -14.50 -0.05 -3.82
CA LEU A 81 -15.40 -1.17 -3.49
C LEU A 81 -16.59 -0.73 -2.63
N GLY A 82 -16.60 0.49 -2.08
CA GLY A 82 -17.64 0.98 -1.18
C GLY A 82 -17.73 0.18 0.13
N GLN A 83 -16.67 -0.55 0.50
CA GLN A 83 -16.62 -1.44 1.66
C GLN A 83 -15.96 -0.76 2.85
N THR A 84 -16.64 0.24 3.42
CA THR A 84 -16.10 1.09 4.50
C THR A 84 -15.70 0.27 5.73
N SER A 85 -16.46 -0.76 6.12
CA SER A 85 -16.11 -1.59 7.28
C SER A 85 -14.80 -2.36 7.10
N ALA A 86 -14.55 -2.89 5.89
CA ALA A 86 -13.31 -3.60 5.59
C ALA A 86 -12.12 -2.63 5.53
N ALA A 87 -12.30 -1.45 4.93
CA ALA A 87 -11.29 -0.41 4.87
C ALA A 87 -10.87 0.06 6.28
N VAL A 88 -11.84 0.32 7.17
CA VAL A 88 -11.58 0.70 8.56
C VAL A 88 -10.83 -0.39 9.31
N GLN A 89 -11.23 -1.67 9.15
CA GLN A 89 -10.52 -2.76 9.80
C GLN A 89 -9.07 -2.89 9.31
N MET A 90 -8.83 -2.77 8.00
CA MET A 90 -7.49 -2.82 7.42
C MET A 90 -6.61 -1.66 7.90
N ALA A 91 -7.13 -0.43 7.87
CA ALA A 91 -6.40 0.74 8.32
C ALA A 91 -6.11 0.70 9.82
N LYS A 92 -7.06 0.22 10.62
CA LYS A 92 -6.87 0.07 12.07
C LYS A 92 -5.80 -0.97 12.39
N GLN A 93 -5.83 -2.13 11.72
CA GLN A 93 -4.80 -3.15 11.88
C GLN A 93 -3.41 -2.61 11.52
N ALA A 94 -3.29 -1.92 10.38
CA ALA A 94 -2.01 -1.34 9.95
C ALA A 94 -1.50 -0.26 10.92
N PHE A 95 -2.41 0.52 11.50
CA PHE A 95 -2.07 1.53 12.52
C PHE A 95 -1.60 0.88 13.82
N ASP A 96 -2.32 -0.13 14.32
CA ASP A 96 -1.97 -0.83 15.56
C ASP A 96 -0.64 -1.60 15.41
N ASP A 97 -0.42 -2.27 14.26
CA ASP A 97 0.83 -2.96 13.96
C ASP A 97 2.02 -1.99 13.89
N ALA A 98 1.84 -0.83 13.24
CA ALA A 98 2.88 0.20 13.17
C ALA A 98 3.15 0.85 14.52
N LEU A 99 2.13 1.04 15.35
CA LEU A 99 2.27 1.60 16.70
C LEU A 99 3.05 0.64 17.61
N ALA A 100 2.78 -0.66 17.51
CA ALA A 100 3.44 -1.68 18.33
C ALA A 100 4.96 -1.78 18.06
N GLU A 101 5.38 -1.51 16.83
CA GLU A 101 6.78 -1.57 16.41
C GLU A 101 7.43 -0.18 16.25
N LEU A 102 6.71 0.91 16.57
CA LEU A 102 7.15 2.31 16.36
C LEU A 102 8.49 2.62 17.05
N ASP A 103 8.74 2.03 18.22
CA ASP A 103 9.98 2.19 18.98
C ASP A 103 11.21 1.55 18.28
N GLY A 104 10.97 0.64 17.33
CA GLY A 104 12.02 -0.03 16.55
C GLY A 104 12.36 0.66 15.23
N VAL A 105 11.74 1.80 14.93
CA VAL A 105 11.89 2.47 13.63
C VAL A 105 13.18 3.30 13.59
N PRO A 106 14.00 3.13 12.53
CA PRO A 106 15.17 3.99 12.30
C PRO A 106 14.76 5.46 12.22
N GLU A 107 15.57 6.36 12.80
CA GLU A 107 15.27 7.81 12.84
C GLU A 107 15.05 8.42 11.45
N GLU A 108 15.71 7.87 10.42
CA GLU A 108 15.55 8.24 9.01
C GLU A 108 14.13 7.98 8.47
N HIS A 109 13.47 6.93 8.95
CA HIS A 109 12.12 6.53 8.53
C HIS A 109 11.05 6.96 9.53
N TYR A 110 11.42 7.34 10.75
CA TYR A 110 10.48 7.69 11.81
C TYR A 110 9.52 8.82 11.40
N LYS A 111 10.03 9.86 10.73
CA LYS A 111 9.18 10.97 10.24
C LYS A 111 8.16 10.51 9.21
N ASP A 112 8.57 9.64 8.28
CA ASP A 112 7.70 9.11 7.24
C ASP A 112 6.64 8.18 7.83
N VAL A 113 7.03 7.32 8.77
CA VAL A 113 6.11 6.42 9.49
C VAL A 113 5.08 7.22 10.27
N VAL A 114 5.49 8.23 11.05
CA VAL A 114 4.58 9.09 11.81
C VAL A 114 3.63 9.85 10.89
N LEU A 115 4.11 10.33 9.74
CA LEU A 115 3.28 11.00 8.75
C LEU A 115 2.21 10.06 8.18
N ILE A 116 2.58 8.83 7.80
CA ILE A 116 1.66 7.83 7.26
C ILE A 116 0.65 7.37 8.33
N MET A 117 1.09 7.20 9.58
CA MET A 117 0.20 6.87 10.70
C MET A 117 -0.80 8.00 10.98
N SER A 118 -0.39 9.27 10.88
CA SER A 118 -1.33 10.40 10.98
C SER A 118 -2.37 10.35 9.87
N LEU A 119 -1.95 10.07 8.63
CA LEU A 119 -2.83 9.91 7.47
C LEU A 119 -3.84 8.76 7.69
N LEU A 120 -3.39 7.62 8.23
CA LEU A 120 -4.27 6.51 8.60
C LEU A 120 -5.30 6.91 9.65
N ARG A 121 -4.88 7.63 10.68
CA ARG A 121 -5.79 8.12 11.73
C ARG A 121 -6.84 9.08 11.17
N ASP A 122 -6.42 10.00 10.32
CA ASP A 122 -7.32 10.99 9.73
C ASP A 122 -8.32 10.31 8.78
N ASN A 123 -7.88 9.32 7.99
CA ASN A 123 -8.75 8.47 7.17
C ASN A 123 -9.73 7.64 8.02
N LEU A 124 -9.26 7.03 9.10
CA LEU A 124 -10.11 6.27 10.03
C LEU A 124 -11.21 7.15 10.64
N ALA A 125 -10.86 8.37 11.05
CA ALA A 125 -11.84 9.31 11.58
C ALA A 125 -12.90 9.66 10.53
N LEU A 126 -12.48 9.97 9.30
CA LEU A 126 -13.36 10.31 8.20
C LEU A 126 -14.32 9.16 7.85
N TRP A 127 -13.80 7.93 7.68
CA TRP A 127 -14.61 6.76 7.35
C TRP A 127 -15.55 6.34 8.47
N THR A 128 -15.14 6.53 9.74
CA THR A 128 -16.00 6.21 10.88
C THR A 128 -17.16 7.20 11.01
N THR A 129 -16.93 8.49 10.72
CA THR A 129 -18.01 9.49 10.67
C THR A 129 -18.98 9.22 9.52
N ASP A 130 -18.47 8.80 8.36
CA ASP A 130 -19.28 8.46 7.20
C ASP A 130 -20.12 7.19 7.42
N MET A 131 -19.62 6.20 8.18
CA MET A 131 -20.41 5.03 8.61
C MET A 131 -21.55 5.35 9.58
N GLN A 132 -21.49 6.49 10.27
CA GLN A 132 -22.49 6.92 11.26
C GLN A 132 -23.54 7.88 10.68
N SER A 133 -23.34 8.36 9.46
CA SER A 133 -24.24 9.29 8.75
C SER A 133 -25.22 8.55 7.84
#